data_AF-A0A8H9MEH6-F1
#
_entry.id   AF-A0A8H9MEH6-F1
#
_cell.length_a   1.000
_cell.length_b   1.000
_cell.length_c   1.000
_cell.angle_alpha   90.00
_cell.angle_beta   90.00
_cell.angle_gamma   90.00
#
_symmetry.space_group_name_H-M   'P 1'
#
loop_
_entity.id
_entity.type
_entity.pdbx_description
1 polymer ?
#
loop_
_entity_poly.entity_id
_entity_poly.type
_entity_poly.pdbx_seq_one_letter_code
_entity_poly.pdbx_strand_id
1 'polypeptide(L)'
;MTDFRLTGQDRQGLGQITLQHDDSGTTPASLLRSVSQTPPKWEQTLLLDFTMTIEDPPERQNEPLVLTTKDPGKLVGQLTQFPPRGDLYKLQNPIDLVLPDNPDETIASIEKFPVKVAG
;
A
#
# COMPACT_ATOMS: atom_id res chain seq x y z
N MET A 1 12.66 6.74 5.34
CA MET A 1 12.23 5.44 4.79
C MET A 1 11.33 4.83 5.85
N THR A 2 10.01 4.89 5.65
CA THR A 2 9.06 4.31 6.60
C THR A 2 8.88 2.86 6.17
N ASP A 3 9.77 1.99 6.65
CA ASP A 3 9.59 0.56 6.46
C ASP A 3 8.52 0.07 7.44
N PHE A 4 7.54 -0.68 6.96
CA PHE A 4 6.51 -1.26 7.79
C PHE A 4 6.18 -2.68 7.32
N ARG A 5 5.88 -3.52 8.32
CA ARG A 5 5.44 -4.89 8.14
C ARG A 5 4.20 -5.13 8.97
N LEU A 6 3.12 -5.58 8.33
CA LEU A 6 1.89 -6.01 8.99
C LEU A 6 1.82 -7.52 8.91
N THR A 7 1.52 -8.17 10.03
CA THR A 7 1.29 -9.62 10.10
C THR A 7 -0.09 -9.89 10.68
N GLY A 8 -0.77 -10.90 10.14
CA GLY A 8 -2.07 -11.32 10.62
C GLY A 8 -2.35 -12.77 10.26
N GLN A 9 -3.20 -13.41 11.04
CA GLN A 9 -3.78 -14.69 10.65
C GLN A 9 -5.11 -14.43 9.96
N ASP A 10 -5.31 -15.09 8.83
CA ASP A 10 -6.59 -15.10 8.17
C ASP A 10 -7.64 -15.88 8.98
N ARG A 11 -8.90 -15.46 8.88
CA ARG A 11 -10.04 -16.11 9.55
C ARG A 11 -10.56 -17.33 8.80
N GLN A 12 -10.21 -17.49 7.54
CA GLN A 12 -10.63 -18.57 6.64
C GLN A 12 -9.56 -19.69 6.55
N GLY A 13 -8.45 -19.55 7.28
CA GLY A 13 -7.41 -20.57 7.34
C GLY A 13 -6.40 -20.50 6.20
N LEU A 14 -6.25 -19.35 5.53
CA LEU A 14 -5.26 -19.17 4.45
C LEU A 14 -3.80 -19.22 4.94
N GLY A 15 -3.55 -19.24 6.25
CA GLY A 15 -2.21 -19.22 6.83
C GLY A 15 -1.84 -17.85 7.40
N GLN A 16 -0.55 -17.63 7.62
CA GLN A 16 -0.02 -16.36 8.13
C GLN A 16 0.20 -15.39 6.96
N ILE A 17 -0.47 -14.25 6.99
CA ILE A 17 -0.35 -13.21 5.98
C ILE A 17 0.61 -12.14 6.48
N THR A 18 1.65 -11.86 5.70
CA THR A 18 2.53 -10.70 5.86
C THR A 18 2.28 -9.72 4.71
N LEU A 19 2.05 -8.45 5.03
CA LEU A 19 2.07 -7.34 4.06
C LEU A 19 3.25 -6.42 4.39
N GLN A 20 4.08 -6.12 3.41
CA GLN A 20 5.28 -5.31 3.56
C GLN A 20 5.34 -4.25 2.45
N HIS A 21 5.80 -3.05 2.80
CA HIS A 21 6.15 -2.02 1.82
C HIS A 21 7.32 -2.50 0.95
N ASP A 22 7.14 -2.44 -0.37
CA ASP A 22 8.23 -2.70 -1.32
C ASP A 22 8.95 -1.39 -1.66
N ASP A 23 10.25 -1.36 -1.43
CA ASP A 23 11.15 -0.23 -1.74
C ASP A 23 12.25 -0.69 -2.71
N SER A 24 11.89 -1.55 -3.66
CA SER A 24 12.75 -2.03 -4.75
C SER A 24 13.26 -0.92 -5.68
N GLY A 25 12.85 0.34 -5.47
CA GLY A 25 13.26 1.51 -6.25
C GLY A 25 12.54 1.64 -7.59
N THR A 26 11.53 0.79 -7.86
CA THR A 26 10.71 0.83 -9.07
C THR A 26 9.46 1.69 -8.90
N THR A 27 9.02 1.92 -7.67
CA THR A 27 7.88 2.78 -7.33
C THR A 27 8.15 4.22 -7.75
N PRO A 28 7.24 4.89 -8.49
CA PRO A 28 7.42 6.28 -8.87
C PRO A 28 7.45 7.20 -7.64
N ALA A 29 8.11 8.35 -7.77
CA ALA A 29 8.19 9.33 -6.70
C ALA A 29 6.81 9.89 -6.29
N SER A 30 6.61 10.06 -4.99
CA SER A 30 5.42 10.72 -4.44
C SER A 30 5.34 12.20 -4.83
N LEU A 31 4.12 12.74 -4.93
CA LEU A 31 3.86 14.10 -5.44
C LEU A 31 3.31 15.00 -4.33
N LEU A 32 3.77 16.26 -4.32
CA LEU A 32 3.20 17.33 -3.50
C LEU A 32 2.74 18.46 -4.43
N ARG A 33 1.46 18.81 -4.35
CA ARG A 33 0.83 19.87 -5.14
C ARG A 33 0.32 20.97 -4.23
N SER A 34 0.70 22.22 -4.52
CA SER A 34 0.06 23.39 -3.92
C SER A 34 -1.28 23.63 -4.62
N VAL A 35 -2.37 23.62 -3.85
CA VAL A 35 -3.75 23.77 -4.34
C VAL A 35 -4.23 25.22 -4.15
N SER A 36 -3.82 25.86 -3.05
CA SER A 36 -4.14 27.26 -2.75
C SER A 36 -3.01 27.87 -1.93
N GLN A 37 -2.73 29.16 -2.14
CA GLN A 37 -1.74 29.90 -1.37
C GLN A 37 -2.36 30.64 -0.18
N THR A 38 -3.63 31.06 -0.27
CA THR A 38 -4.32 31.87 0.76
C THR A 38 -5.82 31.52 0.87
N PRO A 39 -6.25 30.72 1.88
CA PRO A 39 -5.41 30.03 2.85
C PRO A 39 -4.56 28.93 2.17
N PRO A 40 -3.39 28.60 2.71
CA PRO A 40 -2.56 27.53 2.17
C PRO A 40 -3.28 26.19 2.17
N LYS A 41 -3.27 25.49 1.03
CA LYS A 41 -3.76 24.12 0.89
C LYS A 41 -2.81 23.35 0.00
N TRP A 42 -2.56 22.10 0.38
CA TRP A 42 -1.78 21.16 -0.41
C TRP A 42 -2.55 19.87 -0.60
N GLU A 43 -2.16 19.17 -1.65
CA GLU A 43 -2.51 17.77 -1.84
C GLU A 43 -1.21 17.00 -1.97
N GLN A 44 -1.05 15.97 -1.15
CA GLN A 44 0.06 15.05 -1.26
C GLN A 44 -0.46 13.69 -1.72
N THR A 45 0.13 13.15 -2.77
CA THR A 45 -0.10 11.79 -3.25
C THR A 45 1.13 10.96 -2.94
N LEU A 46 0.99 9.99 -2.04
CA LEU A 46 2.01 8.98 -1.79
C LEU A 46 1.76 7.81 -2.74
N LEU A 47 2.83 7.39 -3.42
CA LEU A 47 2.86 6.19 -4.24
C LEU A 47 3.62 5.11 -3.49
N LEU A 48 3.00 3.96 -3.28
CA LEU A 48 3.55 2.86 -2.49
C LEU A 48 3.30 1.54 -3.21
N ASP A 49 4.32 0.69 -3.24
CA ASP A 49 4.18 -0.71 -3.64
C ASP A 49 4.21 -1.61 -2.41
N PHE A 50 3.60 -2.78 -2.55
CA PHE A 50 3.54 -3.78 -1.50
C PHE A 50 3.86 -5.17 -2.04
N THR A 51 4.49 -5.94 -1.17
CA THR A 51 4.61 -7.39 -1.27
C THR A 51 3.74 -8.03 -0.18
N MET A 52 2.90 -8.98 -0.58
CA MET A 52 2.14 -9.81 0.34
C MET A 52 2.67 -11.24 0.28
N THR A 53 2.95 -11.83 1.44
CA THR A 53 3.35 -13.23 1.57
C THR A 53 2.32 -13.97 2.41
N ILE A 54 1.80 -15.08 1.91
CA ILE A 54 0.93 -16.00 2.64
C ILE A 54 1.75 -17.26 2.92
N GLU A 55 2.11 -17.46 4.18
CA GLU A 55 2.88 -18.62 4.66
C GLU A 55 1.94 -19.81 4.87
N ASP A 56 2.33 -20.97 4.35
CA ASP A 56 1.62 -22.26 4.44
C ASP A 56 0.15 -22.25 3.97
N PRO A 57 -0.14 -21.80 2.73
CA PRO A 57 -1.50 -21.80 2.22
C PRO A 57 -2.04 -23.24 2.05
N PRO A 58 -3.32 -23.52 2.35
CA PRO A 58 -3.89 -24.88 2.36
C PRO A 58 -3.69 -25.69 1.07
N GLU A 59 -3.66 -25.01 -0.08
CA GLU A 59 -3.57 -25.63 -1.39
C GLU A 59 -2.12 -25.84 -1.88
N ARG A 60 -1.12 -25.23 -1.22
CA ARG A 60 0.30 -25.38 -1.59
C ARG A 60 1.10 -25.90 -0.40
N GLN A 61 1.51 -27.16 -0.49
CA GLN A 61 2.22 -27.89 0.57
C GLN A 61 3.57 -27.21 0.93
N ASN A 62 3.53 -26.30 1.90
CA ASN A 62 4.70 -25.57 2.45
C ASN A 62 5.44 -24.65 1.47
N GLU A 63 4.77 -24.17 0.42
CA GLU A 63 5.34 -23.14 -0.46
C GLU A 63 4.62 -21.81 -0.23
N PRO A 64 5.34 -20.74 0.19
CA PRO A 64 4.72 -19.43 0.38
C PRO A 64 4.14 -18.88 -0.91
N LEU A 65 2.92 -18.35 -0.85
CA LEU A 65 2.35 -17.58 -1.95
C LEU A 65 2.81 -16.13 -1.81
N VAL A 66 3.57 -15.63 -2.80
CA VAL A 66 4.06 -14.26 -2.85
C VAL A 66 3.32 -13.50 -3.93
N LEU A 67 2.68 -12.40 -3.53
CA LEU A 67 1.96 -11.48 -4.40
C LEU A 67 2.64 -10.12 -4.40
N THR A 68 2.62 -9.44 -5.53
CA THR A 68 3.14 -8.09 -5.71
C THR A 68 2.04 -7.16 -6.18
N THR A 69 2.20 -5.88 -5.91
CA THR A 69 1.29 -4.85 -6.39
C THR A 69 1.32 -4.77 -7.92
N LYS A 70 0.15 -4.73 -8.57
CA LYS A 70 0.05 -4.57 -10.03
C LYS A 70 0.38 -3.14 -10.47
N ASP A 71 -0.22 -2.18 -9.79
CA ASP A 71 -0.06 -0.74 -10.00
C ASP A 71 0.14 -0.05 -8.64
N PRO A 72 1.08 0.90 -8.52
CA PRO A 72 1.35 1.55 -7.24
C PRO A 72 0.11 2.12 -6.57
N GLY A 73 -0.04 1.80 -5.29
CA GLY A 73 -1.10 2.32 -4.45
C GLY A 73 -1.01 3.83 -4.32
N LYS A 74 -2.14 4.52 -4.50
CA LYS A 74 -2.24 5.98 -4.42
C LYS A 74 -2.91 6.41 -3.14
N LEU A 75 -2.14 6.88 -2.17
CA LEU A 75 -2.64 7.46 -0.93
C LEU A 75 -2.69 8.98 -1.06
N VAL A 76 -3.89 9.56 -1.00
CA VAL A 76 -4.09 11.01 -1.14
C VAL A 76 -4.43 11.62 0.22
N GLY A 77 -3.67 12.66 0.59
CA GLY A 77 -3.90 13.51 1.74
C GLY A 77 -4.21 14.95 1.30
N GLN A 78 -5.26 15.54 1.88
CA GLN A 78 -5.57 16.96 1.72
C GLN A 78 -5.09 17.71 2.97
N LEU A 79 -4.17 18.65 2.79
CA LEU A 79 -3.42 19.24 3.88
C LEU A 79 -3.66 20.74 3.97
N THR A 80 -3.73 21.25 5.20
CA THR A 80 -3.74 22.68 5.52
C THR A 80 -2.38 23.20 6.00
N GLN A 81 -1.38 22.32 6.07
CA GLN A 81 0.02 22.63 6.38
C GLN A 81 0.91 21.55 5.76
N PHE A 82 2.15 21.89 5.44
CA PHE A 82 3.18 20.92 5.08
C PHE A 82 4.47 21.25 5.85
N PRO A 83 5.16 20.29 6.47
CA PRO A 83 4.87 18.85 6.50
C PRO A 83 3.56 18.48 7.23
N PRO A 84 2.95 17.32 6.92
CA PRO A 84 1.73 16.86 7.60
C PRO A 84 1.99 16.56 9.08
N ARG A 85 0.96 16.71 9.92
CA ARG A 85 1.03 16.50 11.39
C ARG A 85 0.02 15.47 11.89
N GLY A 86 0.13 14.26 11.37
CA GLY A 86 -0.82 13.18 11.63
C GLY A 86 -2.08 13.27 10.76
N ASP A 87 -1.97 13.96 9.62
CA ASP A 87 -3.04 14.09 8.64
C ASP A 87 -3.40 12.71 8.05
N LEU A 88 -4.68 12.51 7.75
CA LEU A 88 -5.20 11.24 7.23
C LEU A 88 -5.05 11.16 5.72
N TYR A 89 -4.46 10.07 5.27
CA TYR A 89 -4.35 9.69 3.86
C TYR A 89 -5.28 8.51 3.60
N LYS A 90 -5.90 8.51 2.43
CA LYS A 90 -6.83 7.46 2.00
C LYS A 90 -6.41 6.93 0.64
N LEU A 91 -6.66 5.65 0.43
CA LEU A 91 -6.54 5.06 -0.91
C LEU A 91 -7.50 5.76 -1.86
N GLN A 92 -6.99 6.16 -3.01
CA GLN A 92 -7.78 6.67 -4.11
C GLN A 92 -8.52 5.52 -4.82
N ASN A 93 -7.82 4.40 -5.03
CA ASN A 93 -8.34 3.17 -5.62
C ASN A 93 -7.84 1.96 -4.80
N PRO A 94 -8.53 0.81 -4.86
CA PRO A 94 -7.99 -0.44 -4.35
C PRO A 94 -6.62 -0.75 -4.96
N ILE A 95 -5.80 -1.47 -4.19
CA ILE A 95 -4.51 -1.97 -4.68
C ILE A 95 -4.69 -3.44 -5.02
N ASP A 96 -4.53 -3.77 -6.30
CA ASP A 96 -4.57 -5.14 -6.77
C ASP A 96 -3.22 -5.82 -6.55
N LEU A 97 -3.27 -7.02 -5.97
CA LEU A 97 -2.13 -7.89 -5.71
C LEU A 97 -2.22 -9.09 -6.65
N VAL A 98 -1.15 -9.30 -7.39
CA VAL A 98 -1.05 -10.29 -8.47
C VAL A 98 0.13 -11.22 -8.24
N LEU A 99 0.12 -12.35 -8.94
CA LEU A 99 1.29 -13.21 -9.05
C LEU A 99 2.33 -12.56 -9.99
N PRO A 100 3.63 -12.52 -9.64
CA PRO A 100 4.65 -11.94 -10.51
C PRO A 100 4.76 -12.61 -11.89
N ASP A 101 4.47 -13.91 -11.98
CA ASP A 101 4.48 -14.71 -13.20
C ASP A 101 3.14 -14.75 -13.94
N ASN A 102 2.07 -14.21 -13.33
CA ASN A 102 0.74 -14.07 -13.94
C ASN A 102 0.08 -12.73 -13.53
N PRO A 103 0.51 -11.59 -14.09
CA PRO A 103 0.07 -10.25 -13.66
C PRO A 103 -1.33 -9.85 -14.15
N ASP A 104 -1.95 -10.65 -15.02
CA ASP A 104 -3.27 -10.36 -15.58
C ASP A 104 -4.41 -10.76 -14.63
N GLU A 105 -4.12 -11.60 -13.63
CA GLU A 105 -5.08 -12.10 -12.66
C GLU A 105 -4.87 -11.46 -11.28
N THR A 106 -5.87 -10.72 -10.80
CA THR A 106 -5.90 -10.19 -9.43
C THR A 106 -6.26 -11.30 -8.45
N ILE A 107 -5.35 -11.60 -7.52
CA ILE A 107 -5.52 -12.65 -6.50
C ILE A 107 -6.08 -12.09 -5.20
N ALA A 108 -5.66 -10.87 -4.83
CA ALA A 108 -6.13 -10.18 -3.64
C ALA A 108 -6.19 -8.67 -3.88
N SER A 109 -6.98 -7.96 -3.07
CA SER A 109 -7.08 -6.50 -3.12
C SER A 109 -6.96 -5.87 -1.73
N ILE A 110 -6.26 -4.73 -1.65
CA ILE A 110 -6.30 -3.85 -0.48
C ILE A 110 -7.34 -2.77 -0.74
N GLU A 111 -8.54 -2.99 -0.22
CA GLU A 111 -9.69 -2.10 -0.43
C GLU A 111 -9.56 -0.75 0.29
N LYS A 112 -8.97 -0.78 1.49
CA LYS A 112 -8.86 0.40 2.37
C LYS A 112 -7.55 0.34 3.14
N PHE A 113 -6.83 1.45 3.12
CA PHE A 113 -5.59 1.61 3.87
C PHE A 113 -5.50 3.02 4.48
N PRO A 114 -6.30 3.31 5.52
CA PRO A 114 -6.27 4.61 6.17
C PRO A 114 -4.99 4.75 6.99
N VAL A 115 -4.16 5.74 6.65
CA VAL A 115 -2.87 5.98 7.33
C VAL A 115 -2.80 7.41 7.80
N LYS A 116 -2.30 7.62 9.03
CA LYS A 116 -1.92 8.95 9.52
C LYS A 116 -0.45 9.18 9.24
N VAL A 117 -0.13 10.28 8.57
CA VAL A 117 1.25 10.62 8.20
C VAL A 117 1.70 11.85 8.97
N ALA A 118 2.90 11.77 9.55
CA ALA A 118 3.58 12.88 10.21
C ALA A 118 4.99 13.00 9.62
N GLY A 119 5.39 14.23 9.28
CA GLY A 119 6.71 14.56 8.75
C GLY A 119 7.69 15.10 9.78
#